data_AF-S4P8W3-F1
#
_entry.id   AF-S4P8W3-F1
#
_cell.length_a   1.000
_cell.length_b   1.000
_cell.length_c   1.000
_cell.angle_alpha   90.00
_cell.angle_beta   90.00
_cell.angle_gamma   90.00
#
_symmetry.space_group_name_H-M   'P 1'
#
loop_
_entity.id
_entity.type
_entity.pdbx_description
1 polymer ?
#
loop_
_entity_poly.entity_id
_entity_poly.type
_entity_poly.pdbx_seq_one_letter_code
_entity_poly.pdbx_strand_id
1 'polypeptide(L)'
;MIYAARLIQGLGYGIAYTAAPMYLGEIASNEVRGAMATLITVMSKFGILSQYCIGPYVSMLGLASFNIAIPILFVVTFSAMPESPYYYIKSGDTNRAEISLKHLRGRDYMNEELESMTHLVNENMKEKGRWSDLFTVGGNRKGLIILFGIYFTQQFCGSTAIISYAQQIFGAAEGGLGAEESCILFGTVQLLTSAISCQLVDRLG
;
A
#
# COMPACT_ATOMS: atom_id res chain seq x y z
N MET A 1 3.46 16.98 23.11
CA MET A 1 4.00 15.61 22.88
C MET A 1 3.12 14.79 21.93
N ILE A 2 1.84 14.52 22.23
CA ILE A 2 0.97 13.67 21.37
C ILE A 2 0.79 14.22 19.94
N TYR A 3 0.58 15.53 19.77
CA TYR A 3 0.47 16.13 18.44
C TYR A 3 1.73 15.98 17.59
N ALA A 4 2.92 16.13 18.19
CA ALA A 4 4.18 15.90 17.51
C ALA A 4 4.35 14.42 17.12
N ALA A 5 3.97 13.49 18.01
CA ALA A 5 3.98 12.07 17.70
C ALA A 5 3.03 11.72 16.54
N ARG A 6 1.84 12.34 16.48
CA ARG A 6 0.89 12.18 15.36
C ARG A 6 1.43 12.72 14.04
N LEU A 7 2.14 13.85 14.06
CA LEU A 7 2.79 14.39 12.87
C LEU A 7 3.88 13.45 12.35
N ILE A 8 4.74 12.94 13.23
CA ILE A 8 5.81 11.99 12.86
C ILE A 8 5.19 10.69 12.33
N GLN A 9 4.16 10.17 13.00
CA GLN A 9 3.42 8.98 12.54
C GLN A 9 2.80 9.21 11.16
N GLY A 10 2.20 10.38 10.92
CA GLY A 10 1.60 10.73 9.63
C GLY A 10 2.63 10.78 8.49
N LEU A 11 3.81 11.36 8.75
CA LEU A 11 4.91 11.36 7.79
C LEU A 11 5.39 9.94 7.48
N GLY A 12 5.58 9.11 8.51
CA GLY A 12 5.96 7.71 8.33
C GLY A 12 4.91 6.92 7.54
N TYR A 13 3.63 7.11 7.84
CA TYR A 13 2.52 6.49 7.12
C TYR A 13 2.52 6.92 5.63
N GLY A 14 2.73 8.21 5.33
CA GLY A 14 2.78 8.70 3.95
C GLY A 14 3.96 8.13 3.15
N ILE A 15 5.13 8.02 3.76
CA ILE A 15 6.30 7.40 3.12
C ILE A 15 6.03 5.92 2.87
N ALA A 16 5.52 5.18 3.86
CA ALA A 16 5.22 3.76 3.71
C ALA A 16 4.14 3.52 2.63
N TYR A 17 3.08 4.34 2.62
CA TYR A 17 1.97 4.22 1.67
C TYR A 17 2.37 4.49 0.21
N THR A 18 3.45 5.24 -0.01
CA THR A 18 3.99 5.50 -1.35
C THR A 18 5.09 4.52 -1.73
N ALA A 19 6.01 4.20 -0.81
CA ALA A 19 7.13 3.32 -1.06
C ALA A 19 6.73 1.85 -1.21
N ALA A 20 5.79 1.35 -0.39
CA ALA A 20 5.37 -0.05 -0.42
C ALA A 20 4.80 -0.50 -1.78
N PRO A 21 3.78 0.18 -2.36
CA PRO A 21 3.25 -0.22 -3.66
C PRO A 21 4.25 0.04 -4.80
N MET A 22 5.13 1.04 -4.67
CA MET A 22 6.19 1.30 -5.66
C MET A 22 7.19 0.15 -5.71
N TYR A 23 7.78 -0.21 -4.56
CA TYR A 23 8.72 -1.32 -4.46
C TYR A 23 8.08 -2.62 -4.92
N LEU A 24 6.86 -2.91 -4.44
CA LEU A 24 6.13 -4.12 -4.83
C LEU A 24 5.83 -4.15 -6.33
N GLY A 25 5.51 -3.00 -6.92
CA GLY A 25 5.31 -2.86 -8.37
C GLY A 25 6.58 -3.14 -9.17
N GLU A 26 7.75 -2.76 -8.66
CA GLU A 26 9.04 -2.99 -9.33
C GLU A 26 9.54 -4.43 -9.20
N ILE A 27 9.24 -5.13 -8.09
CA ILE A 27 9.67 -6.53 -7.89
C ILE A 27 8.66 -7.56 -8.42
N ALA A 28 7.37 -7.22 -8.50
CA ALA A 28 6.33 -8.16 -8.92
C ALA A 28 6.42 -8.49 -10.42
N SER A 29 6.18 -9.76 -10.76
CA SER A 29 5.95 -10.17 -12.15
C SER A 29 4.66 -9.60 -12.71
N ASN A 30 4.62 -9.40 -14.03
CA ASN A 30 3.42 -8.88 -14.70
C ASN A 30 2.18 -9.74 -14.39
N GLU A 31 2.36 -11.05 -14.19
CA GLU A 31 1.29 -11.99 -13.87
C GLU A 31 0.74 -11.83 -12.43
N VAL A 32 1.61 -11.52 -11.46
CA VAL A 32 1.21 -11.42 -10.05
C VAL A 32 1.06 -9.98 -9.54
N ARG A 33 1.36 -8.98 -10.37
CA ARG A 33 1.33 -7.56 -9.97
C ARG A 33 -0.04 -7.13 -9.45
N GLY A 34 -1.14 -7.61 -10.06
CA GLY A 34 -2.50 -7.38 -9.58
C GLY A 34 -2.75 -8.01 -8.19
N ALA A 35 -2.40 -9.29 -8.05
CA ALA A 35 -2.48 -10.01 -6.76
C ALA A 35 -1.65 -9.36 -5.64
N MET A 36 -0.50 -8.80 -5.99
CA MET A 36 0.37 -8.09 -5.04
C MET A 36 -0.21 -6.75 -4.60
N ALA A 37 -0.78 -5.97 -5.53
CA ALA A 37 -1.46 -4.72 -5.20
C ALA A 37 -2.71 -4.95 -4.33
N THR A 38 -3.46 -6.01 -4.61
CA THR A 38 -4.64 -6.39 -3.83
C THR A 38 -4.27 -6.85 -2.42
N LEU A 39 -3.17 -7.59 -2.27
CA LEU A 39 -2.66 -8.03 -0.97
C LEU A 39 -2.37 -6.84 -0.04
N ILE A 40 -1.79 -5.74 -0.53
CA ILE A 40 -1.56 -4.52 0.27
C ILE A 40 -2.88 -3.99 0.85
N THR A 41 -3.94 -3.97 0.04
CA THR A 41 -5.26 -3.47 0.45
C THR A 41 -5.87 -4.37 1.52
N VAL A 42 -5.84 -5.69 1.32
CA VAL A 42 -6.35 -6.68 2.27
C VAL A 42 -5.58 -6.61 3.60
N MET A 43 -4.26 -6.54 3.55
CA MET A 43 -3.41 -6.39 4.74
C MET A 43 -3.71 -5.09 5.50
N SER A 44 -4.00 -3.99 4.78
CA SER A 44 -4.41 -2.73 5.40
C SER A 44 -5.74 -2.86 6.15
N LYS A 45 -6.72 -3.59 5.59
CA LYS A 45 -8.01 -3.86 6.27
C LYS A 45 -7.84 -4.81 7.45
N PHE A 46 -6.98 -5.81 7.32
CA PHE A 46 -6.62 -6.69 8.43
C PHE A 46 -6.01 -5.91 9.60
N GLY A 47 -5.12 -4.96 9.30
CA GLY A 47 -4.57 -4.04 10.29
C GLY A 47 -5.66 -3.26 11.04
N ILE A 48 -6.63 -2.67 10.33
CA ILE A 48 -7.77 -1.97 10.95
C ILE A 48 -8.57 -2.91 11.85
N LEU A 49 -8.90 -4.11 11.38
CA LEU A 49 -9.62 -5.12 12.17
C LEU A 49 -8.86 -5.49 13.44
N SER A 50 -7.54 -5.69 13.36
CA SER A 50 -6.71 -5.99 14.53
C SER A 50 -6.77 -4.89 15.59
N GLN A 51 -6.84 -3.61 15.17
CA GLN A 51 -6.98 -2.49 16.10
C GLN A 51 -8.37 -2.45 16.75
N TYR A 52 -9.44 -2.81 16.03
CA TYR A 52 -10.76 -2.94 16.65
C TYR A 52 -10.85 -4.11 17.62
N CYS A 53 -10.14 -5.22 17.37
CA CYS A 53 -10.12 -6.36 18.26
C CYS A 53 -9.26 -6.16 19.51
N ILE A 54 -8.18 -5.37 19.44
CA ILE A 54 -7.23 -5.20 20.56
C ILE A 54 -7.46 -3.88 21.30
N GLY A 55 -7.77 -2.81 20.56
CA GLY A 55 -7.87 -1.45 21.06
C GLY A 55 -8.79 -1.26 22.26
N PRO A 56 -10.01 -1.80 22.29
CA PRO A 56 -10.94 -1.63 23.41
C PRO A 56 -10.47 -2.34 24.70
N TYR A 57 -9.76 -3.47 24.58
CA TYR A 57 -9.44 -4.35 25.71
C TYR A 57 -8.06 -4.10 26.32
N VAL A 58 -7.26 -3.21 25.74
CA VAL A 58 -5.87 -2.98 26.15
C VAL A 58 -5.65 -1.50 26.48
N SER A 59 -4.81 -1.24 27.49
CA SER A 59 -4.38 0.12 27.82
C SER A 59 -3.63 0.78 26.65
N MET A 60 -3.59 2.11 26.62
CA MET A 60 -2.90 2.88 25.57
C MET A 60 -1.42 2.48 25.41
N LEU A 61 -0.74 2.15 26.51
CA LEU A 61 0.64 1.68 26.48
C LEU A 61 0.75 0.27 25.87
N GLY A 62 -0.16 -0.65 26.22
CA GLY A 62 -0.16 -1.99 25.63
C GLY A 62 -0.46 -1.97 24.13
N LEU A 63 -1.38 -1.12 23.69
CA LEU A 63 -1.65 -0.92 22.27
C LEU A 63 -0.46 -0.30 21.53
N ALA A 64 0.25 0.65 22.16
CA ALA A 64 1.47 1.23 21.59
C ALA A 64 2.59 0.18 21.47
N SER A 65 2.77 -0.69 22.46
CA SER A 65 3.74 -1.80 22.41
C SER A 65 3.43 -2.78 21.28
N PHE A 66 2.17 -3.16 21.11
CA PHE A 66 1.74 -4.00 19.98
C PHE A 66 2.06 -3.35 18.63
N ASN A 67 1.75 -2.06 18.48
CA ASN A 67 1.99 -1.33 17.24
C ASN A 67 3.48 -1.12 16.93
N ILE A 68 4.36 -1.06 17.93
CA ILE A 68 5.82 -0.97 17.72
C ILE A 68 6.42 -2.32 17.29
N ALA A 69 5.85 -3.44 17.74
CA ALA A 69 6.33 -4.76 17.37
C ALA A 69 6.25 -5.01 15.84
N ILE A 70 5.22 -4.47 15.18
CA ILE A 70 4.99 -4.67 13.74
C ILE A 70 6.10 -4.05 12.87
N PRO A 71 6.47 -2.75 13.00
CA PRO A 71 7.61 -2.18 12.30
C PRO A 71 8.95 -2.86 12.61
N ILE A 72 9.17 -3.29 13.86
CA ILE A 72 10.40 -4.01 14.22
C ILE A 72 10.47 -5.34 13.47
N LEU A 73 9.37 -6.11 13.46
CA LEU A 73 9.28 -7.34 12.69
C LEU A 73 9.53 -7.08 11.21
N PHE A 74 8.94 -6.02 10.66
CA PHE A 74 9.17 -5.60 9.27
C PHE A 74 10.65 -5.29 9.00
N VAL A 75 11.35 -4.53 9.85
CA VAL A 75 12.78 -4.25 9.66
C VAL A 75 13.61 -5.53 9.67
N VAL A 76 13.31 -6.47 10.58
CA VAL A 76 14.01 -7.74 10.68
C VAL A 76 13.79 -8.59 9.43
N THR A 77 12.55 -8.75 8.98
CA THR A 77 12.22 -9.59 7.81
C THR A 77 12.65 -8.94 6.50
N PHE A 78 12.47 -7.62 6.37
CA PHE A 78 12.81 -6.87 5.16
C PHE A 78 14.32 -6.68 4.98
N SER A 79 15.12 -6.79 6.04
CA SER A 79 16.59 -6.70 5.92
C SER A 79 17.21 -7.78 5.02
N ALA A 80 16.50 -8.90 4.79
CA ALA A 80 16.91 -9.96 3.90
C ALA A 80 16.40 -9.81 2.45
N MET A 81 15.48 -8.86 2.18
CA MET A 81 14.91 -8.63 0.85
C MET A 81 15.94 -7.92 -0.05
N PRO A 82 16.13 -8.35 -1.32
CA PRO A 82 17.00 -7.66 -2.25
C PRO A 82 16.41 -6.31 -2.67
N GLU A 83 17.29 -5.38 -3.04
CA GLU A 83 16.88 -4.11 -3.64
C GLU A 83 16.23 -4.34 -5.02
N SER A 84 15.36 -3.43 -5.46
CA SER A 84 14.64 -3.54 -6.74
C SER A 84 15.58 -3.73 -7.95
N PRO A 85 15.33 -4.70 -8.85
CA PRO A 85 16.07 -4.82 -10.12
C PRO A 85 15.98 -3.55 -10.97
N TYR A 86 14.81 -2.88 -10.96
CA TYR A 86 14.59 -1.62 -11.67
C TYR A 86 15.57 -0.53 -11.20
N TYR A 87 15.80 -0.44 -9.88
CA TYR A 87 16.75 0.52 -9.31
C TYR A 87 18.19 0.29 -9.79
N TYR A 88 18.64 -0.97 -9.83
CA TYR A 88 19.98 -1.31 -10.30
C TYR A 88 20.16 -1.04 -11.79
N ILE A 89 19.17 -1.39 -12.63
CA ILE A 89 19.18 -1.06 -14.07
C ILE A 89 19.26 0.45 -14.28
N LYS A 90 18.43 1.22 -13.57
CA LYS A 90 18.42 2.69 -13.62
C LYS A 90 19.76 3.31 -13.21
N SER A 91 20.49 2.64 -12.31
CA SER A 91 21.82 3.06 -11.85
C SER A 91 22.96 2.58 -12.76
N GLY A 92 22.66 1.79 -13.80
CA GLY A 92 23.63 1.23 -14.74
C GLY A 92 24.34 -0.04 -14.24
N ASP A 93 23.92 -0.62 -13.11
CA ASP A 93 24.52 -1.83 -12.53
C ASP A 93 23.72 -3.09 -12.92
N THR A 94 23.92 -3.54 -14.15
CA THR A 94 23.23 -4.72 -14.69
C THR A 94 23.56 -6.02 -13.96
N ASN A 95 24.78 -6.14 -13.42
CA ASN A 95 25.19 -7.34 -12.66
C ASN A 95 24.39 -7.48 -11.36
N ARG A 96 24.20 -6.39 -10.60
CA ARG A 96 23.36 -6.43 -9.39
C ARG A 96 21.88 -6.58 -9.72
N ALA A 97 21.43 -6.03 -10.84
CA ALA A 97 20.06 -6.26 -11.32
C ALA A 97 19.79 -7.73 -11.57
N GLU A 98 20.73 -8.45 -12.21
CA GLU A 98 20.62 -9.90 -12.44
C GLU A 98 20.59 -10.68 -11.13
N ILE A 99 21.46 -10.36 -10.16
CA ILE A 99 21.49 -11.02 -8.85
C ILE A 99 20.18 -10.81 -8.09
N SER A 100 19.64 -9.59 -8.08
CA SER A 100 18.35 -9.29 -7.46
C SER A 100 17.21 -10.03 -8.14
N LEU A 101 17.15 -10.00 -9.47
CA LEU A 101 16.12 -10.69 -10.24
C LEU A 101 16.16 -12.20 -10.01
N LYS A 102 17.36 -12.79 -9.93
CA LYS A 102 17.57 -14.20 -9.60
C LYS A 102 17.02 -14.58 -8.23
N HIS A 103 17.18 -13.68 -7.26
CA HIS A 103 16.66 -13.90 -5.91
C HIS A 103 15.13 -13.82 -5.88
N LEU A 104 14.53 -12.94 -6.68
CA LEU A 104 13.08 -12.72 -6.73
C LEU A 104 12.33 -13.76 -7.56
N ARG A 105 12.92 -14.26 -8.67
CA ARG A 105 12.21 -15.10 -9.67
C ARG A 105 12.82 -16.48 -9.90
N GLY A 106 13.99 -16.76 -9.35
CA GLY A 106 14.72 -18.00 -9.65
C GLY A 106 15.53 -17.90 -10.94
N ARG A 107 15.86 -19.04 -11.56
CA ARG A 107 16.79 -19.11 -12.71
C ARG A 107 16.10 -19.09 -14.08
N ASP A 108 14.82 -19.43 -14.15
CA ASP A 108 14.13 -19.59 -15.42
C ASP A 108 13.73 -18.22 -16.00
N TYR A 109 13.93 -18.02 -17.31
CA TYR A 109 13.57 -16.81 -18.09
C TYR A 109 14.26 -15.50 -17.70
N MET A 110 15.35 -15.56 -16.94
CA MET A 110 16.05 -14.37 -16.42
C MET A 110 16.60 -13.41 -17.49
N ASN A 111 17.16 -13.94 -18.59
CA ASN A 111 17.82 -13.12 -19.60
C ASN A 111 16.83 -12.30 -20.42
N GLU A 112 15.75 -12.92 -20.89
CA GLU A 112 14.71 -12.25 -21.68
C GLU A 112 14.01 -11.17 -20.84
N GLU A 113 13.76 -11.46 -19.57
CA GLU A 113 13.09 -10.50 -18.72
C GLU A 113 13.99 -9.33 -18.32
N LEU A 114 15.25 -9.60 -17.99
CA LEU A 114 16.23 -8.57 -17.69
C LEU A 114 16.46 -7.66 -18.90
N GLU A 115 16.50 -8.21 -20.12
CA GLU A 115 16.62 -7.42 -21.35
C GLU A 115 15.38 -6.55 -21.57
N SER A 116 14.17 -7.10 -21.43
CA SER A 116 12.91 -6.37 -21.54
C SER A 116 12.81 -5.23 -20.52
N MET A 117 13.12 -5.51 -19.25
CA MET A 117 13.17 -4.48 -18.20
C MET A 117 14.23 -3.42 -18.49
N THR A 118 15.40 -3.81 -19.00
CA THR A 118 16.47 -2.87 -19.37
C THR A 118 16.04 -1.96 -20.50
N HIS A 119 15.36 -2.48 -21.52
CA HIS A 119 14.81 -1.67 -22.61
C HIS A 119 13.81 -0.65 -22.07
N LEU A 120 12.83 -1.09 -21.28
CA LEU A 120 11.79 -0.23 -20.70
C LEU A 120 12.38 0.85 -19.78
N VAL A 121 13.33 0.51 -18.91
CA VAL A 121 13.97 1.49 -18.02
C VAL A 121 14.73 2.53 -18.83
N ASN A 122 15.50 2.11 -19.82
CA ASN A 122 16.27 3.02 -20.68
C ASN A 122 15.37 3.94 -21.50
N GLU A 123 14.22 3.46 -21.97
CA GLU A 123 13.21 4.26 -22.66
C GLU A 123 12.62 5.32 -21.71
N ASN A 124 12.20 4.91 -20.51
CA ASN A 124 11.71 5.82 -19.47
C ASN A 124 12.77 6.84 -19.02
N MET A 125 14.06 6.49 -19.05
CA MET A 125 15.16 7.42 -18.72
C MET A 125 15.43 8.46 -19.79
N LYS A 126 15.11 8.17 -21.07
CA LYS A 126 15.21 9.13 -22.18
C LYS A 126 14.12 10.19 -22.09
N GLU A 127 12.92 9.81 -21.65
CA GLU A 127 11.80 10.72 -21.42
C GLU A 127 11.74 11.19 -19.95
N LYS A 128 12.67 12.06 -19.55
CA LYS A 128 12.61 12.70 -18.23
C LYS A 128 11.42 13.64 -18.14
N GLY A 129 10.27 13.13 -17.69
CA GLY A 129 9.07 13.91 -17.45
C GLY A 129 9.34 15.08 -16.50
N ARG A 130 8.97 16.30 -16.91
CA ARG A 130 9.01 17.49 -16.06
C ARG A 130 7.67 17.67 -15.35
N TRP A 131 7.69 18.31 -14.19
CA TRP A 131 6.46 18.70 -13.48
C TRP A 131 5.54 19.58 -14.33
N SER A 132 6.10 20.35 -15.27
CA SER A 132 5.34 21.12 -16.26
C SER A 132 4.49 20.24 -17.17
N ASP A 133 4.98 19.04 -17.48
CA ASP A 133 4.39 18.15 -18.48
C ASP A 133 3.08 17.53 -17.99
N LEU A 134 2.86 17.51 -16.67
CA LEU A 134 1.56 17.17 -16.08
C LEU A 134 0.44 18.13 -16.51
N PHE A 135 0.77 19.40 -16.75
CA PHE A 135 -0.21 20.45 -17.08
C PHE A 135 -0.21 20.83 -18.56
N THR A 136 0.94 20.75 -19.23
CA THR A 136 1.09 21.13 -20.64
C THR A 136 0.71 20.03 -21.61
N VAL A 137 0.99 18.75 -21.28
CA VAL A 137 0.67 17.61 -22.15
C VAL A 137 -0.80 17.22 -21.94
N GLY A 138 -1.58 17.25 -23.02
CA GLY A 138 -3.02 16.99 -22.96
C GLY A 138 -3.40 15.62 -22.39
N GLY A 139 -2.60 14.58 -22.65
CA GLY A 139 -2.78 13.24 -22.08
C GLY A 139 -2.56 13.22 -20.56
N ASN A 140 -1.42 13.76 -20.10
CA ASN A 140 -1.08 13.82 -18.68
C ASN A 140 -2.08 14.67 -17.89
N ARG A 141 -2.56 15.78 -18.46
CA ARG A 141 -3.56 16.63 -17.82
C ARG A 141 -4.89 15.90 -17.62
N LYS A 142 -5.34 15.13 -18.63
CA LYS A 142 -6.54 14.29 -18.49
C LYS A 142 -6.34 13.24 -17.38
N GLY A 143 -5.19 12.58 -17.36
CA GLY A 143 -4.83 11.63 -16.30
C GLY A 143 -4.84 12.27 -14.91
N LEU A 144 -4.26 13.47 -14.77
CA LEU A 144 -4.23 14.22 -13.52
C LEU A 144 -5.65 14.57 -13.03
N ILE A 145 -6.53 15.02 -13.92
CA ILE A 145 -7.92 15.35 -13.57
C ILE A 145 -8.67 14.09 -13.11
N ILE A 146 -8.49 12.96 -13.81
CA ILE A 146 -9.13 11.68 -13.45
C ILE A 146 -8.63 11.23 -12.07
N LEU A 147 -7.32 11.22 -11.84
CA LEU A 147 -6.73 10.83 -10.56
C LEU A 147 -7.22 11.75 -9.44
N PHE A 148 -7.19 13.06 -9.65
CA PHE A 148 -7.68 14.02 -8.67
C PHE A 148 -9.17 13.80 -8.37
N GLY A 149 -10.00 13.56 -9.38
CA GLY A 149 -11.43 13.26 -9.21
C GLY A 149 -11.68 11.97 -8.42
N ILE A 150 -10.92 10.91 -8.70
CA ILE A 150 -11.01 9.63 -7.98
C ILE A 150 -10.62 9.82 -6.51
N TYR A 151 -9.47 10.42 -6.22
CA TYR A 151 -9.02 10.65 -4.85
C TYR A 151 -9.92 11.62 -4.09
N PHE A 152 -10.43 12.65 -4.75
CA PHE A 152 -11.38 13.58 -4.17
C PHE A 152 -12.66 12.85 -3.74
N THR A 153 -13.24 12.05 -4.63
CA THR A 153 -14.44 11.25 -4.35
C THR A 153 -14.20 10.23 -3.23
N GLN A 154 -13.03 9.59 -3.24
CA GLN A 154 -12.63 8.61 -2.22
C GLN A 154 -12.52 9.24 -0.82
N GLN A 155 -11.99 10.47 -0.71
CA GLN A 155 -11.88 11.15 0.58
C GLN A 155 -13.22 11.77 1.02
N PHE A 156 -13.99 12.33 0.08
CA PHE A 156 -15.27 12.96 0.38
C PHE A 156 -16.41 12.00 0.70
N CYS A 157 -16.28 10.70 0.41
CA CYS A 157 -17.28 9.71 0.82
C CYS A 157 -17.33 9.49 2.35
N GLY A 158 -16.41 10.09 3.12
CA GLY A 158 -16.42 10.04 4.58
C GLY A 158 -15.88 8.73 5.17
N SER A 159 -15.34 7.83 4.35
CA SER A 159 -14.82 6.53 4.79
C SER A 159 -13.79 6.65 5.93
N THR A 160 -12.84 7.58 5.82
CA THR A 160 -11.82 7.86 6.84
C THR A 160 -12.44 8.36 8.15
N ALA A 161 -13.49 9.17 8.08
CA ALA A 161 -14.18 9.67 9.27
C ALA A 161 -14.91 8.53 10.01
N ILE A 162 -15.59 7.66 9.26
CA ILE A 162 -16.26 6.49 9.84
C ILE A 162 -15.23 5.58 10.54
N ILE A 163 -14.10 5.27 9.90
CA ILE A 163 -13.05 4.43 10.50
C ILE A 163 -12.49 5.09 11.77
N SER A 164 -12.24 6.40 11.75
CA SER A 164 -11.62 7.11 12.87
C SER A 164 -12.54 7.25 14.09
N TYR A 165 -13.85 7.39 13.84
CA TYR A 165 -14.85 7.63 14.88
C TYR A 165 -15.83 6.47 15.06
N ALA A 166 -15.51 5.27 14.55
CA ALA A 166 -16.41 4.12 14.53
C ALA A 166 -16.99 3.80 15.92
N GLN A 167 -16.15 3.78 16.96
CA GLN A 167 -16.60 3.52 18.33
C GLN A 167 -17.56 4.60 18.86
N GLN A 168 -17.34 5.87 18.52
CA GLN A 168 -18.23 6.96 18.93
C GLN A 168 -19.55 6.90 18.18
N ILE A 169 -19.51 6.60 16.88
CA ILE A 169 -20.70 6.49 16.03
C ILE A 169 -21.57 5.32 16.48
N PHE A 170 -20.98 4.13 16.66
CA PHE A 170 -21.73 2.96 17.12
C PHE A 170 -22.14 3.05 18.59
N GLY A 171 -21.37 3.73 19.44
CA GLY A 171 -21.75 3.98 20.83
C GLY A 171 -22.89 4.99 21.00
N ALA A 172 -23.08 5.91 20.04
CA ALA A 172 -24.19 6.84 20.03
C ALA A 172 -25.48 6.24 19.43
N ALA A 173 -25.41 5.06 18.81
CA ALA A 173 -26.57 4.38 18.27
C ALA A 173 -27.31 3.61 19.39
N GLU A 174 -28.55 3.99 19.68
CA GLU A 174 -29.39 3.28 20.65
C GLU A 174 -29.91 1.96 20.07
N GLY A 175 -29.79 0.85 20.82
CA GLY A 175 -30.52 -0.41 20.54
C GLY A 175 -29.79 -1.51 19.74
N GLY A 176 -28.46 -1.61 19.83
CA GLY A 176 -27.67 -2.64 19.11
C GLY A 176 -26.68 -3.44 19.97
N LEU A 177 -25.80 -4.17 19.29
CA LEU A 177 -24.59 -4.78 19.88
C LEU A 177 -23.73 -3.71 20.58
N GLY A 178 -22.83 -4.12 21.48
CA GLY A 178 -21.89 -3.18 22.10
C GLY A 178 -21.05 -2.46 21.04
N ALA A 179 -20.68 -1.19 21.27
CA ALA A 179 -19.91 -0.40 20.30
C ALA A 179 -18.62 -1.09 19.84
N GLU A 180 -17.99 -1.86 20.73
CA GLU A 180 -16.81 -2.68 20.46
C GLU A 180 -17.12 -3.81 19.47
N GLU A 181 -18.19 -4.56 19.71
CA GLU A 181 -18.64 -5.66 18.86
C GLU A 181 -19.06 -5.16 17.47
N SER A 182 -19.74 -4.00 17.41
CA SER A 182 -20.09 -3.34 16.14
C SER A 182 -18.85 -2.91 15.35
N CYS A 183 -17.81 -2.40 16.00
CA CYS A 183 -16.54 -2.07 15.33
C CYS A 183 -15.85 -3.32 14.76
N ILE A 184 -15.82 -4.42 15.51
CA ILE A 184 -15.23 -5.69 15.06
C ILE A 184 -16.01 -6.24 13.86
N LEU A 185 -17.34 -6.22 13.92
CA LEU A 185 -18.20 -6.62 12.81
C LEU A 185 -17.95 -5.74 11.57
N PHE A 186 -17.90 -4.43 11.74
CA PHE A 186 -17.60 -3.48 10.67
C PHE A 186 -16.24 -3.75 10.01
N GLY A 187 -15.19 -3.96 10.80
CA GLY A 187 -13.87 -4.32 10.29
C GLY A 187 -13.85 -5.66 9.56
N THR A 188 -14.61 -6.63 10.04
CA THR A 188 -14.73 -7.96 9.42
C THR A 188 -15.42 -7.87 8.06
N VAL A 189 -16.54 -7.14 7.97
CA VAL A 189 -17.23 -6.86 6.70
C VAL A 189 -16.28 -6.15 5.74
N GLN A 190 -15.54 -5.15 6.22
CA GLN A 190 -14.59 -4.42 5.38
C GLN A 190 -13.47 -5.31 4.83
N LEU A 191 -12.96 -6.23 5.63
CA LEU A 191 -11.94 -7.20 5.20
C LEU A 191 -12.49 -8.15 4.12
N LEU A 192 -13.68 -8.71 4.34
CA LEU A 192 -14.33 -9.63 3.39
C LEU A 192 -14.68 -8.93 2.09
N THR A 193 -15.30 -7.74 2.16
CA THR A 193 -15.62 -6.95 0.97
C THR A 193 -14.35 -6.58 0.21
N SER A 194 -13.28 -6.18 0.88
CA SER A 194 -12.00 -5.91 0.22
C SER A 194 -11.46 -7.13 -0.51
N ALA A 195 -11.48 -8.31 0.12
CA ALA A 195 -11.02 -9.54 -0.52
C ALA A 195 -11.85 -9.93 -1.76
N ILE A 196 -13.17 -9.72 -1.71
CA ILE A 196 -14.06 -9.94 -2.86
C ILE A 196 -13.80 -8.91 -3.96
N SER A 197 -13.71 -7.63 -3.62
CA SER A 197 -13.41 -6.56 -4.58
C SER A 197 -12.08 -6.81 -5.30
N CYS A 198 -11.06 -7.26 -4.57
CA CYS A 198 -9.77 -7.61 -5.15
C CYS A 198 -9.88 -8.72 -6.22
N GLN A 199 -10.61 -9.80 -5.94
CA GLN A 199 -10.83 -10.87 -6.93
C GLN A 199 -11.67 -10.42 -8.12
N LEU A 200 -12.57 -9.47 -7.90
CA LEU A 200 -13.46 -8.96 -8.94
C LEU A 200 -12.74 -8.00 -9.88
N VAL A 201 -11.84 -7.15 -9.37
CA VAL A 201 -11.03 -6.22 -10.16
C VAL A 201 -10.18 -6.99 -11.18
N ASP A 202 -9.52 -8.08 -10.76
CA ASP A 202 -8.74 -8.90 -11.68
C ASP A 202 -9.58 -9.56 -12.80
N ARG A 203 -10.90 -9.71 -12.61
CA ARG A 203 -11.82 -10.30 -13.60
C ARG A 203 -12.55 -9.30 -14.48
N LEU A 204 -12.91 -8.13 -13.94
CA LEU A 204 -13.75 -7.14 -14.62
C LEU A 204 -12.94 -5.96 -15.19
N GLY A 205 -11.67 -5.82 -14.82
CA GLY A 205 -10.83 -4.69 -15.18
C GLY A 205 -10.97 -3.53 -14.20
#